data_AF-A0A1R3VFP8-F1
#
_entry.id   AF-A0A1R3VFP8-F1
#
_cell.length_a   1.000
_cell.length_b   1.000
_cell.length_c   1.000
_cell.angle_alpha   90.00
_cell.angle_beta   90.00
_cell.angle_gamma   90.00
#
_symmetry.space_group_name_H-M   'P 1'
#
loop_
_entity.id
_entity.type
_entity.pdbx_description
1 polymer ?
#
loop_
_entity_poly.entity_id
_entity_poly.type
_entity_poly.pdbx_seq_one_letter_code
_entity_poly.pdbx_strand_id
1 'polypeptide(L)'
;MCGRFALTATPDRAAAFLGLPELEDFPARYNIAPTQPVLMAIAGLPRAPGSNLPDRQPMLVRWGLIPAWVKDTREFPLLFNARSEGAAEKASFRAAMRHRRALVPASASTNGVNQAASGDSPIGCGRSMAGLSPSPD
;
A
#
# COMPACT_ATOMS: atom_id res chain seq x y z
N MET A 1 11.93 -10.38 -4.83
CA MET A 1 11.30 -9.04 -4.90
C MET A 1 9.89 -9.28 -5.38
N CYS A 2 8.88 -8.98 -4.55
CA CYS A 2 7.50 -9.31 -4.89
C CYS A 2 7.04 -8.48 -6.08
N GLY A 3 6.62 -9.15 -7.15
CA GLY A 3 6.13 -8.51 -8.36
C GLY A 3 4.61 -8.38 -8.38
N ARG A 4 3.91 -9.21 -7.60
CA ARG A 4 2.44 -9.28 -7.56
C ARG A 4 1.97 -9.71 -6.17
N PHE A 5 0.75 -9.32 -5.82
CA PHE A 5 0.12 -9.76 -4.58
C PHE A 5 -1.40 -9.91 -4.73
N ALA A 6 -2.04 -10.50 -3.73
CA ALA A 6 -3.49 -10.67 -3.66
C ALA A 6 -4.04 -9.96 -2.43
N LEU A 7 -5.27 -9.48 -2.52
CA LEU A 7 -6.10 -9.05 -1.40
C LEU A 7 -7.46 -9.74 -1.54
N THR A 8 -7.64 -10.84 -0.83
CA THR A 8 -8.85 -11.68 -0.86
C THR A 8 -9.70 -11.53 0.39
N ALA A 9 -9.19 -10.83 1.40
CA ALA A 9 -9.97 -10.47 2.59
C ALA A 9 -11.14 -9.55 2.21
N THR A 10 -12.26 -9.73 2.91
CA THR A 10 -13.41 -8.83 2.81
C THR A 10 -13.05 -7.43 3.32
N PRO A 11 -13.77 -6.38 2.90
CA PRO A 11 -13.57 -5.01 3.39
C PRO A 11 -13.54 -4.94 4.92
N ASP A 12 -14.50 -5.57 5.60
CA ASP A 12 -14.57 -5.59 7.08
C ASP A 12 -13.33 -6.21 7.73
N ARG A 13 -12.82 -7.31 7.17
CA ARG A 13 -11.63 -7.98 7.69
C ARG A 13 -10.38 -7.13 7.47
N ALA A 14 -10.26 -6.49 6.31
CA ALA A 14 -9.17 -5.58 6.02
C ALA A 14 -9.21 -4.34 6.94
N ALA A 15 -10.41 -3.78 7.17
CA ALA A 15 -10.62 -2.65 8.04
C ALA A 15 -10.24 -2.96 9.49
N ALA A 16 -10.77 -4.06 10.03
CA ALA A 16 -10.47 -4.52 11.38
C ALA A 16 -8.98 -4.79 11.59
N PHE A 17 -8.32 -5.48 10.63
CA PHE A 17 -6.90 -5.78 10.72
C PHE A 17 -6.01 -4.53 10.71
N LEU A 18 -6.37 -3.53 9.90
CA LEU A 18 -5.59 -2.31 9.77
C LEU A 18 -5.99 -1.22 10.78
N GLY A 19 -7.07 -1.39 11.55
CA GLY A 19 -7.61 -0.36 12.44
C GLY A 19 -8.16 0.85 11.67
N LEU A 20 -8.86 0.58 10.56
CA LEU A 20 -9.48 1.58 9.70
C LEU A 20 -10.96 1.76 10.07
N PRO A 21 -11.56 2.91 9.70
CA PRO A 21 -13.02 3.00 9.63
C PRO A 21 -13.58 1.99 8.62
N GLU A 22 -14.91 1.91 8.57
CA GLU A 22 -15.63 1.14 7.55
C GLU A 22 -15.14 1.52 6.14
N LEU A 23 -14.92 0.49 5.33
CA LEU A 23 -14.45 0.64 3.95
C LEU A 23 -15.61 0.47 2.99
N GLU A 24 -15.56 1.18 1.88
CA GLU A 24 -16.43 0.88 0.74
C GLU A 24 -16.23 -0.56 0.27
N ASP A 25 -17.30 -1.16 -0.27
CA ASP A 25 -17.23 -2.53 -0.76
C ASP A 25 -16.27 -2.63 -1.96
N PHE A 26 -15.43 -3.66 -1.96
CA PHE A 26 -14.52 -3.95 -3.06
C PHE A 26 -14.39 -5.46 -3.27
N PRO A 27 -14.29 -5.91 -4.53
CA PRO A 27 -14.17 -7.33 -4.82
C PRO A 27 -12.80 -7.87 -4.38
N ALA A 28 -12.75 -9.17 -4.07
CA ALA A 28 -11.49 -9.89 -3.87
C ALA A 28 -10.61 -9.80 -5.12
N ARG A 29 -9.33 -9.47 -4.94
CA ARG A 29 -8.34 -9.32 -6.02
C ARG A 29 -7.21 -10.32 -5.85
N TYR A 30 -7.15 -11.29 -6.74
CA TYR A 30 -6.19 -12.40 -6.66
C TYR A 30 -4.83 -12.10 -7.29
N ASN A 31 -4.73 -11.03 -8.08
CA ASN A 31 -3.58 -10.83 -8.94
C ASN A 31 -3.27 -9.34 -9.20
N ILE A 32 -2.98 -8.60 -8.13
CA ILE A 32 -2.65 -7.17 -8.18
C ILE A 32 -1.26 -6.99 -8.80
N ALA A 33 -1.20 -6.22 -9.88
CA ALA A 33 0.02 -5.87 -10.61
C ALA A 33 0.52 -4.47 -10.21
N PRO A 34 1.81 -4.15 -10.47
CA PRO A 34 2.30 -2.77 -10.38
C PRO A 34 1.44 -1.84 -11.24
N THR A 35 1.40 -0.56 -10.87
CA THR A 35 0.56 0.52 -11.44
C THR A 35 -0.94 0.43 -11.19
N GLN A 36 -1.45 -0.72 -10.72
CA GLN A 36 -2.87 -0.84 -10.38
C GLN A 36 -3.19 -0.08 -9.08
N PRO A 37 -4.44 0.38 -8.90
CA PRO A 37 -4.87 0.99 -7.65
C PRO A 37 -4.88 -0.07 -6.53
N VAL A 38 -4.49 0.31 -5.31
CA VAL A 38 -4.43 -0.57 -4.14
C VAL A 38 -4.93 0.15 -2.90
N LEU A 39 -5.59 -0.59 -2.01
CA LEU A 39 -5.94 -0.12 -0.67
C LEU A 39 -4.67 0.10 0.13
N MET A 40 -4.60 1.22 0.83
CA MET A 40 -3.49 1.59 1.69
C MET A 40 -4.04 2.23 2.97
N ALA A 41 -3.45 1.90 4.11
CA ALA A 41 -3.69 2.61 5.37
C ALA A 41 -2.55 3.62 5.62
N ILE A 42 -2.92 4.87 5.85
CA ILE A 42 -2.00 5.94 6.25
C ILE A 42 -2.38 6.47 7.63
N ALA A 43 -1.48 7.24 8.25
CA ALA A 43 -1.81 7.92 9.49
C ALA A 43 -3.04 8.84 9.31
N GLY A 44 -3.96 8.80 10.26
CA GLY A 44 -5.10 9.70 10.34
C GLY A 44 -4.66 11.13 10.71
N LEU A 45 -5.62 12.06 10.66
CA LEU A 45 -5.39 13.43 11.09
C LEU A 45 -5.12 13.50 12.60
N PRO A 46 -4.36 14.50 13.08
CA PRO A 46 -4.19 14.74 14.52
C PRO A 46 -5.55 14.83 15.20
N ARG A 47 -5.71 14.08 16.30
CA ARG A 47 -6.96 14.03 17.06
C ARG A 47 -6.93 15.00 18.23
N ALA A 48 -8.06 15.64 18.50
CA ALA A 48 -8.25 16.36 19.75
C ALA A 48 -8.28 15.37 20.95
N PRO A 49 -7.87 15.79 22.16
CA PRO A 49 -8.01 14.97 23.36
C PRO A 49 -9.47 14.52 23.54
N GLY A 50 -9.68 13.22 23.79
CA GLY A 50 -11.01 12.62 23.95
C GLY A 50 -11.74 12.24 22.64
N SER A 51 -11.10 12.41 21.48
CA SER A 51 -11.67 11.98 20.21
C SER A 51 -11.57 10.45 20.00
N ASN A 52 -12.66 9.86 19.52
CA ASN A 52 -12.75 8.46 19.12
C ASN A 52 -12.46 8.23 17.63
N LEU A 53 -11.89 9.21 16.92
CA LEU A 53 -11.54 9.05 15.51
C LEU A 53 -10.46 7.96 15.33
N PRO A 54 -10.48 7.19 14.24
CA PRO A 54 -9.44 6.20 13.94
C PRO A 54 -8.06 6.86 13.80
N ASP A 55 -7.02 6.19 14.29
CA ASP A 55 -5.63 6.66 14.15
C ASP A 55 -5.09 6.49 12.71
N ARG A 56 -5.86 5.85 11.84
CA ARG A 56 -5.51 5.54 10.46
C ARG A 56 -6.70 5.80 9.55
N GLN A 57 -6.41 6.16 8.32
CA GLN A 57 -7.41 6.39 7.28
C GLN A 57 -7.08 5.56 6.03
N PRO A 58 -8.10 5.06 5.32
CA PRO A 58 -7.90 4.35 4.07
C PRO A 58 -7.61 5.34 2.95
N MET A 59 -6.85 4.89 1.96
CA MET A 59 -6.61 5.62 0.74
C MET A 59 -6.44 4.65 -0.42
N LEU A 60 -7.06 4.96 -1.55
CA LEU A 60 -6.82 4.26 -2.81
C LEU A 60 -5.66 4.92 -3.53
N VAL A 61 -4.59 4.17 -3.80
CA VAL A 61 -3.38 4.72 -4.43
C VAL A 61 -2.86 3.84 -5.55
N ARG A 62 -2.13 4.43 -6.48
CA ARG A 62 -1.35 3.69 -7.47
C ARG A 62 -0.21 2.91 -6.80
N TRP A 63 -0.05 1.62 -7.11
CA TRP A 63 1.14 0.87 -6.71
C TRP A 63 2.35 1.20 -7.61
N GLY A 64 3.00 2.31 -7.31
CA GLY A 64 4.22 2.77 -7.97
C GLY A 64 4.50 4.21 -7.58
N LEU A 65 5.60 4.44 -6.89
CA LEU A 65 5.99 5.77 -6.42
C LEU A 65 6.40 6.66 -7.59
N ILE A 66 5.82 7.85 -7.62
CA ILE A 66 6.23 8.95 -8.49
C ILE A 66 6.80 10.05 -7.57
N PRO A 67 8.12 10.28 -7.58
CA PRO A 67 8.70 11.37 -6.81
C PRO A 67 8.13 12.72 -7.25
N ALA A 68 7.92 13.64 -6.31
CA ALA A 68 7.24 14.91 -6.58
C ALA A 68 7.96 15.84 -7.58
N TRP A 69 9.24 15.61 -7.85
CA TRP A 69 10.04 16.36 -8.82
C TRP A 69 9.97 15.80 -10.25
N VAL A 70 9.38 14.61 -10.43
CA VAL A 70 9.20 14.00 -11.76
C VAL A 70 8.06 14.72 -12.47
N LYS A 71 8.37 15.31 -13.63
CA LYS A 71 7.40 16.00 -14.49
C LYS A 71 6.76 15.09 -15.52
N ASP A 72 7.56 14.23 -16.16
CA ASP A 72 7.06 13.22 -17.10
C ASP A 72 7.21 11.82 -16.49
N THR A 73 6.08 11.18 -16.25
CA THR A 73 6.01 9.84 -15.66
C THR A 73 6.31 8.72 -16.67
N ARG A 74 6.28 9.00 -17.98
CA ARG A 74 6.49 8.01 -19.04
C ARG A 74 7.96 7.66 -19.20
N GLU A 75 8.85 8.62 -19.00
CA GLU A 75 10.31 8.44 -19.09
C GLU A 75 10.94 7.99 -17.77
N PHE A 76 10.16 8.00 -16.68
CA PHE A 76 10.67 7.68 -15.36
C PHE A 76 10.52 6.19 -15.01
N PRO A 77 11.57 5.54 -14.44
CA PRO A 77 11.48 4.13 -14.04
C PRO A 77 10.33 3.86 -13.06
N LEU A 78 9.68 2.71 -13.22
CA LEU A 78 8.61 2.30 -12.32
C LEU A 78 9.17 1.91 -10.93
N LEU A 79 8.90 2.74 -9.92
CA LEU A 79 9.35 2.51 -8.55
C LEU A 79 8.26 1.86 -7.69
N PHE A 80 8.05 0.56 -7.81
CA PHE A 80 7.03 -0.16 -7.04
C PHE A 80 7.56 -0.92 -5.80
N ASN A 81 8.88 -1.09 -5.71
CA ASN A 81 9.57 -1.69 -4.57
C ASN A 81 10.75 -0.82 -4.12
N ALA A 82 10.99 -0.80 -2.81
CA ALA A 82 12.13 -0.15 -2.19
C ALA A 82 12.87 -1.17 -1.30
N ARG A 83 14.18 -1.34 -1.52
CA ARG A 83 15.02 -2.19 -0.66
C ARG A 83 15.27 -1.50 0.67
N SER A 84 15.02 -2.20 1.78
CA SER A 84 15.13 -1.64 3.14
C SER A 84 16.52 -1.05 3.44
N GLU A 85 17.57 -1.66 2.90
CA GLU A 85 18.96 -1.33 3.16
C GLU A 85 19.37 0.05 2.62
N GLY A 86 18.69 0.57 1.60
CA GLY A 86 19.05 1.85 0.94
C GLY A 86 17.89 2.80 0.70
N ALA A 87 16.67 2.46 1.09
CA ALA A 87 15.50 3.28 0.82
C ALA A 87 15.56 4.64 1.55
N ALA A 88 16.16 4.71 2.73
CA ALA A 88 16.25 5.96 3.50
C ALA A 88 17.21 6.99 2.89
N GLU A 89 18.13 6.56 2.03
CA GLU A 89 19.18 7.40 1.46
C GLU A 89 18.86 7.84 0.03
N LYS A 90 18.23 6.97 -0.76
CA LYS A 90 17.87 7.24 -2.16
C LYS A 90 16.93 8.44 -2.28
N ALA A 91 17.27 9.39 -3.15
CA ALA A 91 16.48 10.61 -3.40
C ALA A 91 15.00 10.32 -3.72
N SER A 92 14.74 9.24 -4.47
CA SER A 92 13.37 8.85 -4.83
C SER A 92 12.50 8.48 -3.62
N PHE A 93 13.09 7.91 -2.56
CA PHE A 93 12.35 7.33 -1.43
C PHE A 93 12.53 8.11 -0.12
N ARG A 94 13.66 8.78 0.10
CA ARG A 94 14.05 9.42 1.37
C ARG A 94 12.94 10.29 1.98
N ALA A 95 12.28 11.13 1.18
CA ALA A 95 11.19 11.98 1.66
C ALA A 95 9.96 11.16 2.09
N ALA A 96 9.57 10.18 1.29
CA ALA A 96 8.45 9.29 1.60
C ALA A 96 8.73 8.45 2.86
N MET A 97 9.96 7.97 3.04
CA MET A 97 10.37 7.20 4.22
C MET A 97 10.22 7.99 5.52
N ARG A 98 10.43 9.31 5.49
CA ARG A 98 10.33 10.20 6.65
C ARG A 98 8.89 10.60 6.96
N HIS A 99 8.12 10.95 5.94
CA HIS A 99 6.84 11.65 6.13
C HIS A 99 5.61 10.87 5.69
N ARG A 100 5.77 9.81 4.90
CA ARG A 100 4.65 9.15 4.19
C ARG A 100 4.69 7.63 4.35
N ARG A 101 4.84 7.18 5.59
CA ARG A 101 4.77 5.75 5.93
C ARG A 101 3.33 5.27 5.79
N ALA A 102 3.19 4.09 5.21
CA ALA A 102 1.89 3.50 4.94
C ALA A 102 1.95 1.97 5.08
N LEU A 103 0.77 1.36 5.20
CA LEU A 103 0.57 -0.07 5.29
C LEU A 103 -0.27 -0.53 4.10
N VAL A 104 0.16 -1.59 3.43
CA VAL A 104 -0.60 -2.21 2.33
C VAL A 104 -1.03 -3.61 2.80
N PRO A 105 -2.34 -3.89 2.91
CA PRO A 105 -2.80 -5.21 3.26
C PRO A 105 -2.57 -6.17 2.09
N ALA A 106 -1.99 -7.33 2.37
CA ALA A 106 -1.83 -8.40 1.40
C ALA A 106 -2.28 -9.72 2.02
N SER A 107 -3.09 -10.46 1.27
CA SER A 107 -3.52 -11.82 1.59
C SER A 107 -2.49 -12.88 1.21
N ALA A 108 -1.77 -12.63 0.12
CA ALA A 108 -0.67 -13.46 -0.35
C ALA A 108 0.22 -12.60 -1.27
N SER A 109 1.52 -12.91 -1.36
CA SER A 109 2.43 -12.26 -2.32
C SER A 109 3.20 -13.32 -3.10
N THR A 110 3.28 -13.16 -4.41
CA THR A 110 4.07 -14.08 -5.25
C THR A 110 5.41 -13.43 -5.63
N ASN A 111 6.50 -14.11 -5.28
CA ASN A 111 7.77 -13.96 -6.00
C ASN A 111 7.62 -14.86 -7.23
N GLY A 112 7.92 -14.39 -8.44
CA GLY A 112 7.61 -15.12 -9.67
C GLY A 112 8.21 -16.53 -9.74
N VAL A 113 7.50 -17.50 -9.18
CA VAL A 113 7.47 -18.95 -9.43
C VAL A 113 6.13 -19.42 -8.84
N ASN A 114 5.36 -20.19 -9.61
CA ASN A 114 4.01 -20.71 -9.28
C ASN A 114 3.85 -21.20 -7.83
N GLN A 115 2.75 -20.84 -7.14
CA GLN A 115 1.67 -21.78 -6.75
C GLN A 115 0.63 -21.15 -5.79
N ALA A 116 -0.51 -21.85 -5.76
CA ALA A 116 -1.83 -21.55 -5.20
C ALA A 116 -1.89 -20.97 -3.77
N ALA A 117 -2.86 -20.09 -3.58
CA ALA A 117 -3.31 -19.61 -2.29
C ALA A 117 -4.04 -20.75 -1.54
N SER A 118 -3.42 -21.31 -0.50
CA SER A 118 -4.13 -22.11 0.51
C SER A 118 -4.64 -21.18 1.61
N GLY A 119 -5.95 -21.21 1.88
CA GLY A 119 -6.53 -20.73 3.13
C GLY A 119 -5.85 -21.43 4.31
N ASP A 120 -5.58 -20.78 5.43
CA ASP A 120 -6.55 -20.09 6.27
C ASP A 120 -5.77 -19.09 7.16
N SER A 121 -6.32 -17.88 7.34
CA SER A 121 -5.71 -16.65 7.93
C SER A 121 -4.72 -15.86 7.04
N PRO A 122 -5.17 -14.82 6.28
CA PRO A 122 -4.36 -14.34 5.16
C PRO A 122 -3.69 -12.97 5.33
N ILE A 123 -4.07 -12.10 6.28
CA ILE A 123 -3.64 -10.69 6.18
C ILE A 123 -2.24 -10.49 6.78
N GLY A 124 -1.24 -10.42 5.91
CA GLY A 124 0.10 -9.93 6.20
C GLY A 124 0.19 -8.44 5.91
N CYS A 125 0.73 -7.66 6.84
CA CYS A 125 1.08 -6.28 6.57
C CYS A 125 2.45 -6.25 5.88
N GLY A 126 2.46 -6.18 4.55
CA GLY A 126 3.68 -5.85 3.84
C GLY A 126 4.09 -4.44 4.23
N ARG A 127 5.31 -4.24 4.78
CA ARG A 127 5.95 -2.92 4.81
C ARG A 127 6.33 -2.53 3.39
N SER A 128 5.33 -2.26 2.56
CA SER A 128 5.56 -1.57 1.30
C SER A 128 5.66 -0.10 1.65
N MET A 129 6.91 0.40 1.72
CA MET A 129 7.19 1.84 1.76
C MET A 129 6.87 2.43 0.38
N ALA A 130 5.59 2.40 0.01
CA ALA A 130 5.08 2.95 -1.22
C ALA A 130 4.94 4.45 -1.04
N GLY A 131 5.88 5.19 -1.63
CA GLY A 131 5.76 6.63 -1.69
C GLY A 131 4.58 7.03 -2.57
N LEU A 132 3.78 7.94 -2.03
CA LEU A 132 2.44 8.27 -2.51
C LEU A 132 2.49 9.06 -3.83
N SER A 133 1.67 8.64 -4.81
CA SER A 133 1.11 9.52 -5.84
C SER A 133 -0.41 9.31 -5.81
N PRO A 134 -1.23 10.37 -5.67
CA PRO A 134 -2.67 10.24 -5.82
C PRO A 134 -2.99 9.67 -7.21
N SER A 135 -4.05 8.87 -7.32
CA SER A 135 -4.57 8.50 -8.63
C SER A 135 -5.00 9.80 -9.34
N PRO A 136 -4.66 10.02 -10.62
CA PRO A 136 -5.39 10.99 -11.40
C PRO A 136 -6.85 10.50 -11.51
N ASP A 137 -7.80 11.37 -11.19
CA ASP A 137 -9.22 11.18 -11.49
C ASP A 137 -9.45 11.09 -13.01
#